data_AF-A0A957DAX8-F1
#
_entry.id   AF-A0A957DAX8-F1
#
_cell.length_a   1.000
_cell.length_b   1.000
_cell.length_c   1.000
_cell.angle_alpha   90.00
_cell.angle_beta   90.00
_cell.angle_gamma   90.00
#
_symmetry.space_group_name_H-M   'P 1'
#
loop_
_entity.id
_entity.type
_entity.pdbx_description
1 polymer ?
#
loop_
_entity_poly.entity_id
_entity_poly.type
_entity_poly.pdbx_seq_one_letter_code
_entity_poly.pdbx_strand_id
1 'polypeptide(L)'
;FHPQEAIGELGTAMFDSIETSADEHICEVVVIFLPADAPEVLTQLVAERGYTAVELDKLPATWNAAIRESQPENSTFVIKVLRERVTHPL
;
A
#
# COMPACT_ATOMS: atom_id res chain seq x y z
N PHE A 1 2.58 -27.88 -5.95
CA PHE A 1 2.27 -26.59 -5.31
C PHE A 1 3.53 -26.12 -4.61
N HIS A 2 4.28 -25.22 -5.25
CA HIS A 2 5.39 -24.55 -4.61
C HIS A 2 4.85 -23.32 -3.86
N PRO A 3 5.17 -23.12 -2.57
CA PRO A 3 4.61 -22.03 -1.77
C PRO A 3 4.81 -20.63 -2.37
N GLN A 4 5.88 -20.43 -3.14
CA GLN A 4 6.23 -19.14 -3.75
C GLN A 4 5.34 -18.80 -4.96
N GLU A 5 4.97 -19.78 -5.79
CA GLU A 5 4.05 -19.58 -6.92
C GLU A 5 2.65 -19.22 -6.41
N ALA A 6 2.22 -19.88 -5.33
CA ALA A 6 0.95 -19.58 -4.68
C ALA A 6 0.92 -18.16 -4.08
N ILE A 7 2.04 -17.66 -3.56
CA ILE A 7 2.15 -16.27 -3.06
C ILE A 7 2.00 -15.26 -4.20
N GLY A 8 2.57 -15.53 -5.37
CA GLY A 8 2.44 -14.65 -6.54
C GLY A 8 1.00 -14.54 -7.06
N GLU A 9 0.34 -15.69 -7.29
CA GLU A 9 -1.04 -15.72 -7.79
C GLU A 9 -2.06 -15.20 -6.76
N LEU A 10 -1.95 -15.64 -5.51
CA LEU A 10 -2.83 -15.18 -4.43
C LEU A 10 -2.61 -13.70 -4.13
N GLY A 11 -1.35 -13.26 -4.10
CA GLY A 11 -1.00 -11.85 -3.89
C GLY A 11 -1.58 -10.96 -4.99
N THR A 12 -1.50 -11.40 -6.25
CA THR A 12 -2.09 -10.70 -7.40
C THR A 12 -3.60 -10.52 -7.22
N ALA A 13 -4.33 -11.60 -6.94
CA ALA A 13 -5.78 -11.54 -6.75
C ALA A 13 -6.18 -10.67 -5.54
N MET A 14 -5.40 -10.71 -4.46
CA MET A 14 -5.61 -9.85 -3.30
C MET A 14 -5.43 -8.37 -3.65
N PHE A 15 -4.38 -8.01 -4.38
CA PHE A 15 -4.16 -6.62 -4.80
C PHE A 15 -5.27 -6.12 -5.73
N ASP A 16 -5.73 -6.95 -6.67
CA ASP A 16 -6.84 -6.59 -7.55
C ASP A 16 -8.11 -6.29 -6.74
N SER A 17 -8.40 -7.10 -5.72
CA SER A 17 -9.56 -6.89 -4.84
C SER A 17 -9.43 -5.61 -4.00
N ILE A 18 -8.25 -5.33 -3.45
CA ILE A 18 -7.98 -4.12 -2.67
C ILE A 18 -8.14 -2.88 -3.56
N GLU A 19 -7.54 -2.88 -4.74
CA GLU A 19 -7.58 -1.73 -5.66
C GLU A 19 -8.99 -1.50 -6.21
N THR A 20 -9.74 -2.57 -6.50
CA THR A 20 -11.16 -2.46 -6.88
C THR A 20 -11.98 -1.83 -5.76
N SER A 21 -11.84 -2.33 -4.53
CA SER A 21 -12.56 -1.76 -3.38
C SER A 21 -12.19 -0.30 -3.12
N ALA A 22 -10.91 0.04 -3.25
CA ALA A 22 -10.42 1.41 -3.08
C ALA A 22 -10.91 2.35 -4.19
N ASP A 23 -11.10 1.84 -5.41
CA ASP A 23 -11.72 2.60 -6.49
C ASP A 23 -13.20 2.88 -6.19
N GLU A 24 -13.97 1.84 -5.83
CA GLU A 24 -15.40 1.93 -5.50
C GLU A 24 -15.69 2.90 -4.33
N HIS A 25 -14.81 2.95 -3.34
CA HIS A 25 -14.95 3.82 -2.16
C HIS A 25 -14.30 5.20 -2.33
N ILE A 26 -13.81 5.52 -3.54
CA ILE A 26 -13.18 6.82 -3.84
C ILE A 26 -12.00 7.11 -2.90
N CYS A 27 -11.23 6.07 -2.52
CA CYS A 27 -10.06 6.24 -1.68
C CYS A 27 -8.99 7.10 -2.38
N GLU A 28 -8.30 7.96 -1.62
CA GLU A 28 -7.21 8.77 -2.15
C GLU A 28 -5.89 7.98 -2.25
N VAL A 29 -5.68 7.04 -1.33
CA VAL A 29 -4.43 6.30 -1.14
C VAL A 29 -4.71 4.89 -0.62
N VAL A 30 -3.91 3.92 -1.07
CA VAL A 30 -3.77 2.61 -0.41
C VAL A 30 -2.44 2.59 0.32
N VAL A 31 -2.45 2.12 1.56
CA VAL A 31 -1.25 1.91 2.38
C VAL A 31 -1.14 0.43 2.69
N ILE A 32 0.05 -0.13 2.47
CA ILE A 32 0.38 -1.51 2.84
C ILE A 32 1.46 -1.48 3.90
N PHE A 33 1.27 -2.25 4.96
CA PHE A 33 2.30 -2.50 5.97
C PHE A 33 3.01 -3.82 5.67
N LEU A 34 4.31 -3.75 5.42
CA LEU A 34 5.16 -4.91 5.18
C LEU A 34 5.98 -5.20 6.43
N PRO A 35 6.01 -6.45 6.93
CA PRO A 35 6.90 -6.80 8.04
C PRO A 35 8.37 -6.60 7.63
N ALA A 36 9.25 -6.37 8.61
CA ALA A 36 10.67 -6.13 8.35
C ALA A 36 11.37 -7.29 7.63
N ASP A 37 10.83 -8.51 7.75
CA ASP A 37 11.31 -9.74 7.11
C ASP A 37 10.43 -10.18 5.92
N ALA A 38 9.70 -9.24 5.31
CA ALA A 38 8.86 -9.51 4.15
C ALA A 38 9.65 -10.28 3.05
N PRO A 39 9.12 -11.41 2.55
CA PRO A 39 9.76 -12.16 1.47
C PRO A 39 9.99 -11.31 0.23
N GLU A 40 11.10 -11.54 -0.47
CA GLU A 40 11.47 -10.76 -1.67
C GLU A 40 10.39 -10.81 -2.76
N VAL A 41 9.72 -11.95 -2.94
CA VAL A 41 8.61 -12.09 -3.89
C VAL A 41 7.45 -11.12 -3.59
N LEU A 42 7.19 -10.84 -2.30
CA LEU A 42 6.13 -9.93 -1.90
C LEU A 42 6.57 -8.47 -2.10
N THR A 43 7.83 -8.14 -1.76
CA THR A 43 8.34 -6.78 -1.97
C THR A 43 8.44 -6.43 -3.45
N GLN A 44 8.83 -7.38 -4.31
CA GLN A 44 8.81 -7.23 -5.76
C GLN A 44 7.39 -7.04 -6.30
N LEU A 45 6.43 -7.90 -5.90
CA LEU A 45 5.04 -7.78 -6.33
C LEU A 45 4.45 -6.41 -5.98
N VAL A 46 4.72 -5.92 -4.77
CA VAL A 46 4.24 -4.61 -4.31
C VAL A 46 4.85 -3.47 -5.13
N ALA A 47 6.15 -3.55 -5.43
CA ALA A 47 6.82 -2.57 -6.29
C ALA A 47 6.27 -2.57 -7.73
N GLU A 48 6.06 -3.76 -8.33
CA GLU A 48 5.48 -3.92 -9.67
C GLU A 48 4.06 -3.34 -9.77
N ARG A 49 3.30 -3.38 -8.67
CA ARG A 49 1.97 -2.78 -8.55
C ARG A 49 1.98 -1.25 -8.41
N GLY A 50 3.16 -0.64 -8.34
CA GLY A 50 3.34 0.81 -8.28
C GLY A 50 3.28 1.39 -6.86
N TYR A 51 3.40 0.55 -5.84
CA TYR A 51 3.56 1.03 -4.47
C TYR A 51 5.00 1.48 -4.23
N THR A 52 5.16 2.58 -3.50
CA THR A 52 6.46 3.19 -3.25
C THR A 52 6.68 3.44 -1.78
N ALA A 53 7.94 3.32 -1.33
CA ALA A 53 8.34 3.77 -0.02
C ALA A 53 8.42 5.30 -0.01
N VAL A 54 7.83 5.92 1.01
CA VAL A 54 7.80 7.37 1.14
C VAL A 54 8.07 7.74 2.60
N GLU A 55 8.78 8.84 2.81
CA GLU A 55 8.94 9.37 4.16
C GLU A 55 7.61 9.95 4.65
N LEU A 56 7.27 9.61 5.89
CA LEU A 56 5.97 9.91 6.47
C LEU A 56 5.68 11.42 6.57
N ASP A 57 6.71 12.24 6.76
CA ASP A 57 6.65 13.70 6.82
C ASP A 57 6.41 14.37 5.45
N LYS A 58 6.62 13.64 4.34
CA LYS A 58 6.30 14.09 2.98
C LYS A 58 4.83 13.86 2.61
N LEU A 59 4.06 13.18 3.46
CA LEU A 59 2.64 12.89 3.23
C LEU A 59 1.73 13.96 3.86
N PRO A 60 0.50 14.13 3.33
CA PRO A 60 -0.52 14.95 3.97
C PRO A 60 -0.71 14.56 5.45
N ALA A 61 -0.84 15.56 6.33
CA ALA A 61 -0.92 15.36 7.78
C ALA A 61 -2.04 14.38 8.19
N THR A 62 -3.16 14.38 7.47
CA THR A 62 -4.28 13.46 7.69
C THR A 62 -3.91 12.01 7.42
N TRP A 63 -3.10 11.74 6.39
CA TRP A 63 -2.63 10.38 6.11
C TRP A 63 -1.56 9.96 7.10
N ASN A 64 -0.67 10.89 7.48
CA ASN A 64 0.38 10.65 8.47
C ASN A 64 -0.20 10.15 9.80
N ALA A 65 -1.24 10.81 10.31
CA ALA A 65 -1.93 10.37 11.52
C ALA A 65 -2.50 8.95 11.39
N ALA A 66 -3.26 8.68 10.32
CA ALA A 66 -3.85 7.38 10.07
C ALA A 66 -2.80 6.25 9.94
N ILE A 67 -1.68 6.53 9.27
CA ILE A 67 -0.57 5.58 9.13
C ILE A 67 0.06 5.30 10.50
N ARG A 68 0.38 6.33 11.29
CA ARG A 68 0.98 6.16 12.63
C ARG A 68 0.08 5.35 13.56
N GLU A 69 -1.22 5.59 13.52
CA GLU A 69 -2.20 4.90 14.36
C GLU A 69 -2.38 3.43 13.94
N SER A 70 -2.19 3.12 12.65
CA SER A 70 -2.45 1.79 12.10
C SER A 70 -1.21 0.92 11.96
N GLN A 71 -0.01 1.50 11.96
CA GLN A 71 1.23 0.80 11.64
C GLN A 71 1.59 -0.23 12.73
N PRO A 72 1.67 -1.53 12.39
CA PRO A 72 2.15 -2.54 13.33
C PRO A 72 3.62 -2.30 13.72
N GLU A 73 3.99 -2.73 14.93
CA GLU A 73 5.39 -2.78 15.35
C GLU A 73 6.23 -3.62 14.35
N ASN A 74 7.48 -3.21 14.13
CA ASN A 74 8.42 -3.88 13.21
C ASN A 74 7.91 -4.03 11.77
N SER A 75 7.06 -3.11 11.32
CA SER A 75 6.66 -3.01 9.91
C SER A 75 7.22 -1.75 9.26
N THR A 76 7.42 -1.81 7.96
CA THR A 76 7.57 -0.66 7.08
C THR A 76 6.26 -0.44 6.33
N PHE A 77 6.06 0.75 5.77
CA PHE A 77 4.89 1.01 4.94
C PHE A 77 5.29 1.46 3.54
N VAL A 78 4.43 1.14 2.59
CA VAL A 78 4.48 1.62 1.21
C VAL A 78 3.10 2.08 0.80
N ILE A 79 3.05 3.03 -0.13
CA ILE A 79 1.79 3.64 -0.54
C ILE A 79 1.63 3.62 -2.06
N LYS A 80 0.38 3.61 -2.49
CA LYS A 80 -0.03 3.92 -3.86
C LYS A 80 -1.08 5.02 -3.80
N VAL A 81 -0.74 6.19 -4.36
CA VAL A 81 -1.69 7.30 -4.51
C VAL A 81 -2.60 6.95 -5.68
N LEU A 82 -3.90 6.85 -5.44
CA LEU A 82 -4.88 6.47 -6.46
C LEU A 82 -5.42 7.69 -7.21
N ARG A 83 -5.47 8.84 -6.53
CA ARG A 83 -6.09 10.06 -7.04
C ARG A 83 -5.26 11.26 -6.60
N GLU A 84 -4.99 12.16 -7.54
CA GLU A 84 -4.43 13.47 -7.19
C GLU A 84 -5.49 14.24 -6.40
N ARG A 85 -5.11 14.80 -5.25
CA ARG A 85 -5.97 15.76 -4.58
C ARG A 85 -6.15 16.96 -5.50
N VAL A 86 -7.38 17.20 -5.93
CA VAL A 86 -7.78 18.52 -6.41
C VAL A 86 -7.72 19.43 -5.19
N THR A 87 -6.59 20.12 -5.00
CA THR A 87 -6.50 21.23 -4.05
C THR A 87 -7.45 22.31 -4.56
N HIS A 88 -8.68 22.34 -4.06
CA HIS A 88 -9.46 23.56 -4.15
C HIS A 88 -8.70 24.64 -3.36
N PRO A 89 -8.34 25.78 -3.99
CA PRO A 89 -7.91 26.93 -3.22
C PRO A 89 -9.08 27.39 -2.35
N LEU A 90 -8.73 27.78 -1.12
CA LEU A 90 -9.60 28.17 0.00
C LEU A 90 -10.83 29.00 -0.39
#